data_AF-A0A060C9W5-F1
#
_entry.id   AF-A0A060C9W5-F1
#
_cell.length_a   1.000
_cell.length_b   1.000
_cell.length_c   1.000
_cell.angle_alpha   90.00
_cell.angle_beta   90.00
_cell.angle_gamma   90.00
#
_symmetry.space_group_name_H-M   'P 1'
#
loop_
_entity.id
_entity.type
_entity.pdbx_description
1 polymer ?
#
loop_
_entity_poly.entity_id
_entity_poly.type
_entity_poly.pdbx_seq_one_letter_code
_entity_poly.pdbx_strand_id
1 'polypeptide(L)'
;PIAAVPRVSGEWVVGFQLGASEPLRCWPITHFQALARLLFAEDERYRVALIGSPKETALADDFLQDLTPQEQMRVTNYVGTLTLPQLVGHLAGFDVLVTGDTGPLHLAVAVRTPTVSLL
;
A
#
# COMPACT_ATOMS: atom_id res chain seq x y z
N PRO A 1 16.94 -4.20 16.20
CA PRO A 1 15.66 -4.69 15.63
C PRO A 1 14.94 -3.54 14.91
N ILE A 2 14.50 -3.73 13.67
CA ILE A 2 13.61 -2.77 13.00
C ILE A 2 12.30 -2.81 13.77
N ALA A 3 11.93 -1.71 14.42
CA ALA A 3 10.69 -1.64 15.19
C ALA A 3 9.50 -1.59 14.21
N ALA A 4 8.52 -2.46 14.38
CA ALA A 4 7.27 -2.38 13.65
C ALA A 4 6.57 -1.05 14.00
N VAL A 5 5.94 -0.43 13.00
CA VAL A 5 5.11 0.75 13.25
C VAL A 5 3.92 0.32 14.12
N PRO A 6 3.65 0.99 15.26
CA PRO A 6 2.55 0.61 16.15
C PRO A 6 1.22 0.65 15.41
N ARG A 7 0.45 -0.44 15.50
CA ARG A 7 -0.89 -0.52 14.95
C ARG A 7 -1.85 0.34 15.76
N VAL A 8 -2.70 1.12 15.08
CA VAL A 8 -3.86 1.74 15.71
C VAL A 8 -4.86 0.61 16.01
N SER A 9 -5.23 0.47 17.28
CA SER A 9 -6.14 -0.59 17.71
C SER A 9 -7.47 -0.49 16.98
N GLY A 10 -7.86 -1.57 16.32
CA GLY A 10 -9.13 -1.68 15.61
C GLY A 10 -9.08 -1.36 14.12
N GLU A 11 -7.97 -0.85 13.58
CA GLU A 11 -7.85 -0.61 12.13
C GLU A 11 -7.24 -1.80 11.39
N TRP A 12 -7.70 -1.99 10.14
CA TRP A 12 -7.14 -2.93 9.17
C TRP A 12 -6.33 -2.15 8.14
N VAL A 13 -5.01 -2.31 8.14
CA VAL A 13 -4.10 -1.55 7.26
C VAL A 13 -3.67 -2.42 6.08
N VAL A 14 -4.16 -2.05 4.90
CA VAL A 14 -3.82 -2.70 3.63
C VAL A 14 -2.75 -1.87 2.92
N GLY A 15 -1.57 -2.46 2.74
CA GLY A 15 -0.50 -1.83 1.98
C GLY A 15 -0.73 -2.00 0.48
N PHE A 16 -0.63 -0.93 -0.30
CA PHE A 16 -0.61 -0.97 -1.77
C PHE A 16 0.73 -0.50 -2.30
N GLN A 17 1.43 -1.38 -3.04
CA GLN A 17 2.57 -0.99 -3.86
C GLN A 17 2.06 -0.86 -5.31
N LEU A 18 1.85 0.38 -5.74
CA LEU A 18 1.16 0.69 -7.01
C LEU A 18 1.99 0.38 -8.25
N GLY A 19 3.30 0.59 -8.16
CA GLY A 19 4.22 0.46 -9.29
C GLY A 19 5.16 -0.75 -9.21
N ALA A 20 5.84 -0.98 -10.33
CA ALA A 20 6.86 -2.00 -10.53
C ALA A 20 8.01 -1.41 -11.37
N SER A 21 9.05 -2.22 -11.61
CA SER A 21 10.21 -1.82 -12.43
C SER A 21 9.86 -1.49 -13.88
N GLU A 22 8.77 -2.08 -14.39
CA GLU A 22 8.27 -1.87 -15.75
C GLU A 22 6.76 -1.59 -15.72
N PRO A 23 6.25 -0.60 -16.47
CA PRO A 23 4.82 -0.27 -16.47
C PRO A 23 3.89 -1.44 -16.82
N LEU A 24 4.33 -2.36 -17.69
CA LEU A 24 3.55 -3.54 -18.09
C LEU A 24 3.35 -4.55 -16.95
N ARG A 25 4.18 -4.47 -15.91
CA ARG A 25 4.09 -5.29 -14.71
C ARG A 25 3.27 -4.62 -13.60
N CYS A 26 2.80 -3.39 -13.82
CA CYS A 26 1.95 -2.68 -12.87
C CYS A 26 0.50 -3.13 -13.06
N TRP A 27 -0.18 -3.43 -11.96
CA TRP A 27 -1.63 -3.56 -12.00
C TRP A 27 -2.25 -2.17 -12.24
N PRO A 28 -3.28 -2.03 -13.10
CA PRO A 28 -3.87 -0.74 -13.40
C PRO A 28 -4.31 0.03 -12.14
N ILE A 29 -4.02 1.32 -12.10
CA ILE A 29 -4.39 2.20 -10.97
C ILE A 29 -5.90 2.19 -10.72
N THR A 30 -6.69 2.11 -11.79
CA THR A 30 -8.16 1.99 -11.71
C THR A 30 -8.62 0.75 -10.94
N HIS A 31 -7.86 -0.35 -11.00
CA HIS A 31 -8.18 -1.53 -10.22
C HIS A 31 -7.80 -1.38 -8.74
N PHE A 32 -6.67 -0.73 -8.43
CA PHE A 32 -6.34 -0.37 -7.05
C PHE A 32 -7.42 0.55 -6.45
N GLN A 33 -7.91 1.54 -7.21
CA GLN A 33 -8.99 2.43 -6.78
C GLN A 33 -10.28 1.64 -6.52
N ALA A 34 -10.66 0.74 -7.42
CA ALA A 34 -11.83 -0.13 -7.23
C ALA A 34 -11.68 -1.00 -5.96
N LEU A 35 -10.50 -1.58 -5.73
CA LEU A 35 -10.22 -2.38 -4.54
C LEU A 35 -10.32 -1.54 -3.26
N ALA A 36 -9.75 -0.33 -3.24
CA ALA A 36 -9.86 0.56 -2.09
C ALA A 36 -11.32 0.87 -1.75
N ARG A 37 -12.14 1.18 -2.75
CA ARG A 37 -13.58 1.43 -2.57
C ARG A 37 -14.33 0.23 -2.00
N LEU A 38 -14.01 -0.99 -2.46
CA LEU A 38 -14.60 -2.20 -1.92
C LEU A 38 -14.24 -2.40 -0.44
N LEU A 39 -12.97 -2.22 -0.07
CA LEU A 39 -12.53 -2.28 1.33
C LEU A 39 -13.24 -1.22 2.19
N PHE A 40 -13.34 0.00 1.67
CA PHE A 40 -13.98 1.13 2.33
C PHE A 40 -15.49 0.98 2.51
N ALA A 41 -16.16 0.24 1.64
CA ALA A 41 -17.58 -0.06 1.73
C ALA A 41 -17.86 -1.23 2.69
N GLU A 42 -16.90 -2.14 2.86
CA GLU A 42 -17.01 -3.30 3.74
C GLU A 42 -16.98 -2.90 5.22
N ASP A 43 -16.02 -2.06 5.63
CA ASP A 43 -15.89 -1.63 7.03
C ASP A 43 -15.16 -0.28 7.14
N GLU A 44 -15.64 0.61 8.01
CA GLU A 44 -15.04 1.93 8.26
C GLU A 44 -13.62 1.84 8.84
N ARG A 45 -13.21 0.69 9.34
CA ARG A 45 -11.88 0.43 9.94
C ARG A 45 -10.80 0.13 8.92
N TYR A 46 -11.14 -0.09 7.64
CA TYR A 46 -10.13 -0.28 6.60
C TYR A 46 -9.38 1.03 6.31
N ARG A 47 -8.06 0.89 6.18
CA ARG A 47 -7.11 1.93 5.79
C ARG A 47 -6.23 1.41 4.67
N VAL A 48 -5.86 2.29 3.75
CA VAL A 48 -4.90 1.99 2.69
C VAL A 48 -3.62 2.77 2.93
N ALA A 49 -2.47 2.09 2.87
CA ALA A 49 -1.16 2.71 2.92
C ALA A 49 -0.47 2.55 1.56
N LEU A 50 -0.27 3.64 0.82
CA LEU A 50 0.46 3.61 -0.44
C LEU A 50 1.96 3.60 -0.14
N ILE A 51 2.68 2.65 -0.71
CA ILE A 51 4.14 2.59 -0.68
C ILE A 51 4.70 2.60 -2.09
N GLY A 52 5.95 3.06 -2.20
CA GLY A 52 6.63 3.16 -3.48
C GLY A 52 7.87 4.02 -3.42
N SER A 53 8.62 4.04 -4.51
CA SER A 53 9.78 4.89 -4.72
C SER A 53 9.38 6.31 -5.14
N PRO A 54 10.28 7.31 -5.04
CA PRO A 54 9.98 8.66 -5.51
C PRO A 54 9.63 8.78 -7.00
N LYS A 55 9.95 7.76 -7.81
CA LYS A 55 9.61 7.71 -9.24
C LYS A 55 8.13 7.38 -9.48
N GLU A 56 7.43 6.90 -8.46
CA GLU A 56 6.04 6.42 -8.53
C GLU A 56 5.05 7.46 -8.00
N THR A 57 5.49 8.68 -7.67
CA THR A 57 4.62 9.75 -7.14
C THR A 57 3.42 10.03 -8.05
N ALA A 58 3.64 10.07 -9.38
CA ALA A 58 2.55 10.27 -10.33
C ALA A 58 1.46 9.18 -10.24
N LEU A 59 1.83 7.92 -9.95
CA LEU A 59 0.86 6.83 -9.78
C LEU A 59 0.03 7.02 -8.50
N ALA A 60 0.64 7.56 -7.44
CA ALA A 60 -0.06 7.86 -6.20
C ALA A 60 -1.01 9.07 -6.38
N ASP A 61 -0.57 10.08 -7.12
CA ASP A 61 -1.40 11.24 -7.45
C ASP A 61 -2.63 10.80 -8.28
N ASP A 62 -2.41 10.00 -9.33
CA ASP A 62 -3.48 9.42 -10.14
C ASP A 62 -4.45 8.58 -9.30
N PHE A 63 -3.93 7.77 -8.38
CA PHE A 63 -4.73 6.97 -7.47
C PHE A 63 -5.65 7.85 -6.62
N LEU A 64 -5.10 8.89 -5.98
CA LEU A 64 -5.82 9.78 -5.06
C LEU A 64 -6.84 10.67 -5.78
N GLN A 65 -6.55 11.10 -7.01
CA GLN A 65 -7.38 12.04 -7.76
C GLN A 65 -8.79 11.51 -8.05
N ASP A 66 -8.97 10.19 -8.16
CA ASP A 66 -10.27 9.57 -8.40
C ASP A 66 -11.07 9.34 -7.09
N LEU A 67 -10.46 9.51 -5.92
CA LEU A 67 -11.11 9.29 -4.63
C LEU A 67 -11.82 10.56 -4.12
N THR A 68 -12.98 10.38 -3.49
CA THR A 68 -13.66 11.47 -2.76
C THR A 68 -12.83 11.94 -1.56
N PRO A 69 -13.03 13.17 -1.06
CA PRO A 69 -12.32 13.65 0.13
C PRO A 69 -12.43 12.72 1.34
N GLN A 70 -13.60 12.09 1.54
CA GLN A 70 -13.85 11.14 2.62
C GLN A 70 -13.08 9.82 2.45
N GLU A 71 -12.92 9.35 1.22
CA GLU A 71 -12.09 8.18 0.91
C GLU A 71 -10.61 8.49 1.06
N GLN A 72 -10.16 9.68 0.63
CA GLN A 72 -8.78 10.12 0.80
C GLN A 72 -8.34 10.18 2.26
N MET A 73 -9.23 10.53 3.20
CA MET A 73 -8.93 10.48 4.64
C MET A 73 -8.59 9.07 5.16
N ARG A 74 -8.94 8.03 4.41
CA ARG A 74 -8.63 6.63 4.73
C ARG A 74 -7.39 6.10 4.02
N VAL A 75 -6.69 6.95 3.27
CA VAL A 75 -5.47 6.63 2.54
C VAL A 75 -4.31 7.43 3.12
N THR A 76 -3.22 6.75 3.47
CA THR A 76 -1.95 7.42 3.79
C THR A 76 -0.94 7.18 2.68
N ASN A 77 -0.40 8.25 2.10
CA ASN A 77 0.59 8.17 1.03
C ASN A 77 2.02 8.24 1.58
N TYR A 78 2.76 7.13 1.46
CA TYR A 78 4.17 7.03 1.84
C TYR A 78 5.12 6.91 0.63
N VAL A 79 4.62 7.12 -0.59
CA VAL A 79 5.43 7.00 -1.81
C VAL A 79 6.57 8.01 -1.78
N GLY A 80 7.80 7.50 -1.89
CA GLY A 80 9.02 8.31 -1.89
C GLY A 80 9.41 8.91 -0.54
N THR A 81 8.70 8.62 0.56
CA THR A 81 8.96 9.22 1.88
C THR A 81 9.66 8.28 2.87
N LEU A 82 9.63 6.96 2.62
CA LEU A 82 10.22 5.97 3.51
C LEU A 82 11.65 5.59 3.13
N THR A 83 12.53 5.54 4.13
CA THR A 83 13.80 4.81 4.04
C THR A 83 13.55 3.30 4.07
N LEU A 84 14.53 2.49 3.65
CA LEU A 84 14.40 1.03 3.65
C LEU A 84 14.06 0.44 5.04
N PRO A 85 14.73 0.84 6.16
CA PRO A 85 14.32 0.34 7.48
C PRO A 85 12.90 0.74 7.87
N GLN A 86 12.47 1.96 7.53
CA GLN A 86 11.09 2.39 7.79
C GLN A 86 10.08 1.59 6.97
N LEU A 87 10.36 1.36 5.68
CA LEU A 87 9.54 0.49 4.82
C LEU A 87 9.35 -0.88 5.45
N VAL A 88 10.43 -1.52 5.89
CA VAL A 88 10.36 -2.84 6.56
C VAL A 88 9.50 -2.78 7.84
N GLY A 89 9.61 -1.71 8.63
CA GLY A 89 8.78 -1.50 9.82
C GLY A 89 7.29 -1.29 9.50
N HIS A 90 6.96 -0.60 8.40
CA HIS A 90 5.59 -0.45 7.90
C HIS A 90 5.04 -1.77 7.38
N LEU A 91 5.81 -2.50 6.56
CA LEU A 91 5.41 -3.81 6.03
C LEU A 91 5.04 -4.76 7.17
N ALA A 92 5.87 -4.85 8.21
CA ALA A 92 5.62 -5.69 9.38
C ALA A 92 4.33 -5.32 10.16
N GLY A 93 3.83 -4.09 9.99
CA GLY A 93 2.60 -3.61 10.60
C GLY A 93 1.34 -3.75 9.74
N PHE A 94 1.47 -4.04 8.43
CA PHE A 94 0.34 -4.23 7.53
C PHE A 94 -0.38 -5.56 7.79
N ASP A 95 -1.70 -5.55 7.64
CA ASP A 95 -2.52 -6.77 7.68
C ASP A 95 -2.38 -7.58 6.39
N VAL A 96 -2.21 -6.89 5.26
CA VAL A 96 -1.88 -7.50 3.97
C VAL A 96 -1.22 -6.48 3.06
N LEU A 97 -0.25 -6.91 2.25
CA LEU A 97 0.32 -6.13 1.15
C LEU A 97 -0.25 -6.63 -0.18
N VAL A 98 -0.87 -5.73 -0.95
CA VAL A 98 -1.25 -5.96 -2.35
C VAL A 98 -0.18 -5.34 -3.25
N THR A 99 0.47 -6.15 -4.08
CA THR A 99 1.64 -5.72 -4.85
C THR A 99 1.87 -6.61 -6.08
N GLY A 100 2.54 -6.09 -7.10
CA GLY A 100 3.15 -6.93 -8.14
C GLY A 100 4.42 -7.65 -7.65
N ASP A 101 5.08 -8.37 -8.54
CA ASP A 101 6.40 -8.98 -8.24
C ASP A 101 7.50 -7.90 -8.17
N THR A 102 7.74 -7.38 -6.96
CA THR A 102 8.60 -6.22 -6.69
C THR A 102 9.47 -6.41 -5.44
N GLY A 103 10.47 -5.55 -5.24
CA GLY A 103 11.31 -5.55 -4.03
C GLY A 103 10.50 -5.56 -2.71
N PRO A 104 9.49 -4.68 -2.54
CA PRO A 104 8.61 -4.69 -1.38
C PRO A 104 7.90 -6.03 -1.10
N LEU A 105 7.52 -6.80 -2.13
CA LEU A 105 6.93 -8.13 -1.96
C LEU A 105 7.87 -9.06 -1.17
N HIS A 106 9.15 -9.13 -1.56
CA HIS A 106 10.11 -10.01 -0.90
C HIS A 106 10.41 -9.57 0.54
N LEU A 107 10.45 -8.26 0.79
CA LEU A 107 10.60 -7.72 2.15
C LEU A 107 9.40 -8.06 3.04
N ALA A 108 8.18 -7.94 2.50
CA ALA A 108 6.94 -8.28 3.19
C ALA A 108 6.92 -9.76 3.61
N VAL A 109 7.32 -10.66 2.70
CA VAL A 109 7.48 -12.09 3.00
C VAL A 109 8.50 -12.31 4.12
N ALA A 110 9.64 -11.62 4.10
CA ALA A 110 10.68 -11.76 5.10
C ALA A 110 10.22 -11.35 6.52
N VAL A 111 9.34 -10.35 6.61
CA VAL A 111 8.73 -9.92 7.89
C VAL A 111 7.37 -10.56 8.18
N ARG A 112 6.97 -11.55 7.39
CA ARG A 112 5.75 -12.36 7.55
C ARG A 112 4.45 -11.56 7.42
N THR A 113 4.46 -10.48 6.66
CA THR A 113 3.25 -9.79 6.23
C THR A 113 2.52 -10.67 5.21
N PRO A 114 1.21 -10.95 5.39
CA PRO A 114 0.41 -11.58 4.36
C PRO A 114 0.48 -10.79 3.04
N THR A 115 0.52 -11.47 1.90
CA THR A 115 0.63 -10.80 0.60
C THR A 115 -0.36 -11.33 -0.41
N VAL A 116 -0.84 -10.43 -1.29
CA VAL A 116 -1.55 -10.75 -2.52
C VAL A 116 -0.68 -10.27 -3.66
N SER A 117 -0.09 -11.22 -4.40
CA SER A 117 0.77 -10.93 -5.54
C SER A 117 -0.03 -10.98 -6.84
N LEU A 118 0.03 -9.89 -7.61
CA LEU A 118 -0.65 -9.75 -8.89
C LEU A 118 0.36 -9.97 -10.04
N LEU A 119 0.06 -10.93 -10.91
CA LEU A 119 0.88 -11.31 -12.08
C LEU A 119 0.35 -10.67 -13.37
#